data_AF-A0A526XSG8-F1
#
_entry.id   AF-A0A526XSG8-F1
#
_cell.length_a   1.000
_cell.length_b   1.000
_cell.length_c   1.000
_cell.angle_alpha   90.00
_cell.angle_beta   90.00
_cell.angle_gamma   90.00
#
_symmetry.space_group_name_H-M   'P 1'
#
loop_
_entity.id
_entity.type
_entity.pdbx_description
1 polymer ?
#
loop_
_entity_poly.entity_id
_entity_poly.type
_entity_poly.pdbx_seq_one_letter_code
_entity_poly.pdbx_strand_id
1 'polypeptide(L)'
;IQVPPQPAFFHQIDYYRTCFHELGHWTGHPTRLARDLSGSFGSNTYAREELVAEIASAFICSSLGIEPTVRHADYIGSWLTVLREDNRAIFRAASHASKAA
;
A
#
# COMPACT_ATOMS: atom_id res chain seq x y z
N ILE A 1 -9.75 -5.35 9.30
CA ILE A 1 -8.28 -5.22 9.39
C ILE A 1 -7.87 -5.37 10.84
N GLN A 2 -6.64 -5.80 11.11
CA GLN A 2 -6.09 -5.88 12.47
C GLN A 2 -4.74 -5.16 12.45
N VAL A 3 -4.56 -4.23 13.37
CA VAL A 3 -3.33 -3.48 13.56
C VAL A 3 -2.98 -3.48 15.05
N PRO A 4 -1.70 -3.29 15.42
CA PRO A 4 -1.32 -3.05 16.81
C PRO A 4 -2.11 -1.87 17.41
N PRO A 5 -2.34 -1.84 18.73
CA PRO A 5 -3.01 -0.71 19.36
C PRO A 5 -2.19 0.57 19.17
N GLN A 6 -2.85 1.70 19.02
CA GLN A 6 -2.22 3.00 18.75
C GLN A 6 -1.05 3.38 19.68
N PRO A 7 -1.06 3.08 21.00
CA PRO A 7 0.09 3.32 21.88
C PRO A 7 1.35 2.51 21.56
N ALA A 8 1.27 1.47 20.73
CA ALA A 8 2.42 0.67 20.33
C ALA A 8 3.28 1.36 19.25
N PHE A 9 2.79 2.45 18.66
CA PHE A 9 3.51 3.21 17.63
C PHE A 9 4.28 4.37 18.25
N PHE A 10 5.54 4.54 17.82
CA PHE A 10 6.41 5.62 18.31
C PHE A 10 5.86 7.01 17.93
N HIS A 11 5.41 7.17 16.68
CA HIS A 11 4.68 8.35 16.24
C HIS A 11 3.20 8.01 16.04
N GLN A 12 2.31 8.82 16.61
CA GLN A 12 0.87 8.59 16.53
C GLN A 12 0.33 8.55 15.09
N ILE A 13 0.96 9.31 14.18
CA ILE A 13 0.57 9.33 12.78
C ILE A 13 0.84 8.00 12.06
N ASP A 14 1.78 7.21 12.57
CA ASP A 14 2.17 5.93 11.97
C ASP A 14 1.07 4.89 12.13
N TYR A 15 0.28 4.97 13.20
CA TYR A 15 -0.92 4.16 13.38
C TYR A 15 -1.93 4.38 12.25
N TYR A 16 -2.24 5.64 11.92
CA TYR A 16 -3.22 5.96 10.87
C TYR A 16 -2.72 5.52 9.49
N ARG A 17 -1.44 5.75 9.20
CA ARG A 17 -0.82 5.31 7.94
C ARG A 17 -0.83 3.79 7.80
N THR A 18 -0.54 3.04 8.87
CA THR A 18 -0.67 1.58 8.87
C THR A 18 -2.13 1.17 8.68
N CYS A 19 -3.08 1.83 9.36
CA CYS A 19 -4.51 1.58 9.11
C CYS A 19 -4.89 1.79 7.64
N PHE A 20 -4.43 2.87 7.00
CA PHE A 20 -4.76 3.18 5.61
C PHE A 20 -4.13 2.19 4.63
N HIS A 21 -2.91 1.73 4.89
CA HIS A 21 -2.28 0.65 4.13
C HIS A 21 -3.13 -0.64 4.22
N GLU A 22 -3.47 -1.08 5.42
CA GLU A 22 -4.28 -2.30 5.62
C GLU A 22 -5.70 -2.16 5.03
N LEU A 23 -6.29 -0.96 5.10
CA LEU A 23 -7.56 -0.66 4.43
C LEU A 23 -7.41 -0.70 2.91
N GLY A 24 -6.28 -0.23 2.37
CA GLY A 24 -5.88 -0.37 0.99
C GLY A 24 -5.97 -1.82 0.53
N HIS A 25 -5.35 -2.75 1.26
CA HIS A 25 -5.49 -4.19 1.01
C HIS A 25 -6.92 -4.69 1.13
N TRP A 26 -7.63 -4.28 2.18
CA TRP A 26 -9.01 -4.69 2.41
C TRP A 26 -9.94 -4.36 1.22
N THR A 27 -9.71 -3.24 0.53
CA THR A 27 -10.47 -2.92 -0.70
C THR A 27 -10.26 -3.92 -1.84
N GLY A 28 -9.19 -4.70 -1.82
CA GLY A 28 -8.86 -5.70 -2.84
C GLY A 28 -9.72 -6.96 -2.81
N HIS A 29 -10.49 -7.18 -1.74
CA HIS A 29 -11.35 -8.36 -1.57
C HIS A 29 -12.27 -8.61 -2.80
N PRO A 30 -12.59 -9.87 -3.17
CA PRO A 30 -13.42 -10.20 -4.34
C PRO A 30 -14.78 -9.50 -4.40
N THR A 31 -15.39 -9.17 -3.26
CA THR A 31 -16.68 -8.46 -3.20
C THR A 31 -16.55 -6.93 -3.30
N ARG A 32 -15.34 -6.42 -3.57
CA ARG A 32 -15.00 -5.00 -3.64
C ARG A 32 -14.34 -4.68 -4.97
N LEU A 33 -13.03 -4.38 -4.97
CA LEU A 33 -12.27 -4.08 -6.18
C LEU A 33 -11.71 -5.34 -6.87
N ALA A 34 -11.89 -6.52 -6.26
CA ALA A 34 -11.54 -7.82 -6.84
C ALA A 34 -10.13 -7.86 -7.46
N ARG A 35 -9.13 -7.42 -6.68
CA ARG A 35 -7.72 -7.50 -7.08
C ARG A 35 -7.15 -8.89 -6.81
N ASP A 36 -6.05 -9.23 -7.48
CA ASP A 36 -5.35 -10.50 -7.26
C ASP A 36 -4.53 -10.43 -5.96
N LEU A 37 -5.02 -11.10 -4.92
CA LEU A 37 -4.39 -11.21 -3.60
C LEU A 37 -3.79 -12.61 -3.36
N SER A 38 -3.56 -13.40 -4.41
CA SER A 38 -3.07 -14.79 -4.29
C SER A 38 -1.55 -14.91 -4.06
N GLY A 39 -0.81 -13.80 -4.16
CA GLY A 39 0.64 -13.76 -4.03
C GLY A 39 1.13 -14.09 -2.62
N SER A 40 2.15 -14.94 -2.52
CA SER A 40 2.87 -15.21 -1.27
C SER A 40 3.93 -14.13 -1.00
N PHE A 41 4.33 -13.97 0.27
CA PHE A 41 5.37 -13.03 0.68
C PHE A 41 6.64 -13.18 -0.17
N GLY A 42 7.15 -12.06 -0.69
CA GLY A 42 8.32 -12.01 -1.57
C GLY A 42 8.07 -12.32 -3.04
N SER A 43 6.86 -12.74 -3.43
CA SER A 43 6.51 -12.91 -4.85
C SER A 43 6.26 -11.57 -5.55
N ASN A 44 6.38 -11.54 -6.87
CA ASN A 44 6.06 -10.34 -7.67
C ASN A 44 4.57 -9.94 -7.57
N THR A 45 3.66 -10.92 -7.44
CA THR A 45 2.23 -10.63 -7.23
C THR A 45 1.99 -9.94 -5.90
N TYR A 46 2.63 -10.44 -4.83
CA TYR A 46 2.60 -9.80 -3.51
C TYR A 46 3.18 -8.38 -3.56
N ALA A 47 4.37 -8.20 -4.15
CA ALA A 47 5.00 -6.89 -4.27
C ALA A 47 4.16 -5.87 -5.05
N ARG A 48 3.40 -6.30 -6.07
CA ARG A 48 2.47 -5.43 -6.81
C ARG A 48 1.31 -4.95 -5.94
N GLU A 49 0.74 -5.83 -5.12
CA GLU A 49 -0.38 -5.46 -4.24
C GLU A 49 0.09 -4.57 -3.08
N GLU A 50 1.27 -4.83 -2.51
CA GLU A 50 1.92 -3.94 -1.52
C GLU A 50 2.13 -2.52 -2.09
N LEU A 51 2.57 -2.42 -3.35
CA LEU A 51 2.71 -1.13 -4.03
C LEU A 51 1.37 -0.39 -4.17
N VAL A 52 0.28 -1.12 -4.46
CA VAL A 52 -1.08 -0.54 -4.52
C VAL A 52 -1.52 -0.02 -3.15
N ALA A 53 -1.34 -0.80 -2.09
CA ALA A 53 -1.74 -0.41 -0.74
C ALA A 53 -0.96 0.79 -0.21
N GLU A 54 0.35 0.85 -0.49
CA GLU A 54 1.19 1.99 -0.09
C GLU A 54 0.84 3.28 -0.84
N ILE A 55 0.59 3.21 -2.15
CA ILE A 55 0.13 4.39 -2.90
C ILE A 55 -1.26 4.82 -2.44
N ALA A 56 -2.17 3.89 -2.11
CA ALA A 56 -3.49 4.22 -1.60
C ALA A 56 -3.40 4.93 -0.23
N SER A 57 -2.56 4.41 0.66
CA SER A 57 -2.24 5.04 1.95
C SER A 57 -1.71 6.47 1.76
N ALA A 58 -0.78 6.66 0.81
CA ALA A 58 -0.25 7.98 0.48
C ALA A 58 -1.33 8.95 -0.07
N PHE A 59 -2.23 8.47 -0.92
CA PHE A 59 -3.35 9.28 -1.43
C PHE A 59 -4.32 9.71 -0.33
N ILE A 60 -4.67 8.80 0.59
CA ILE A 60 -5.52 9.11 1.75
C ILE A 60 -4.81 10.10 2.68
N CYS A 61 -3.52 9.90 2.96
CA CYS A 61 -2.76 10.87 3.75
C CYS A 61 -2.75 12.25 3.10
N SER A 62 -2.53 12.33 1.79
CA SER A 62 -2.56 13.60 1.06
C SER A 62 -3.93 14.27 1.12
N SER A 63 -5.03 13.52 1.01
CA SER A 63 -6.39 14.09 1.05
C SER A 63 -6.78 14.58 2.45
N LEU A 64 -6.20 13.99 3.49
CA LEU A 64 -6.37 14.39 4.89
C LEU A 64 -5.38 15.46 5.37
N GLY A 65 -4.49 15.96 4.50
CA GLY A 65 -3.47 16.94 4.87
C GLY A 65 -2.38 16.39 5.80
N ILE A 66 -2.15 15.07 5.78
CA ILE A 66 -1.09 14.42 6.54
C ILE A 66 0.22 14.54 5.76
N GLU A 67 1.21 15.19 6.36
CA GLU A 67 2.53 15.41 5.74
C GLU A 67 3.17 14.09 5.32
N PRO A 68 3.67 13.96 4.08
CA PRO A 68 4.40 12.78 3.65
C PRO A 68 5.73 12.64 4.39
N THR A 69 6.07 11.42 4.77
CA THR A 69 7.41 11.08 5.26
C THR A 69 7.86 9.81 4.59
N VAL A 70 9.14 9.72 4.23
CA VAL A 70 9.71 8.47 3.72
C VAL A 70 9.71 7.44 4.83
N ARG A 71 9.03 6.32 4.62
CA ARG A 71 9.10 5.16 5.52
C ARG A 71 9.39 3.90 4.71
N HIS A 72 10.23 3.05 5.29
CA HIS A 72 10.55 1.71 4.84
C HIS A 72 11.29 1.61 3.49
N ALA A 73 12.60 1.93 3.53
CA ALA A 73 13.52 1.69 2.41
C ALA A 73 13.57 0.20 2.00
N ASP A 74 13.22 -0.73 2.88
CA ASP A 74 13.30 -2.17 2.64
C ASP A 74 12.30 -2.68 1.58
N TYR A 75 11.13 -2.05 1.44
CA TYR A 75 10.15 -2.39 0.39
C TYR A 75 10.49 -1.77 -0.98
N ILE A 76 11.35 -0.74 -1.00
CA ILE A 76 11.79 -0.11 -2.25
C ILE A 76 12.55 -1.13 -3.11
N GLY A 77 13.27 -2.07 -2.49
CA GLY A 77 14.00 -3.12 -3.22
C GLY A 77 13.10 -4.03 -4.08
N SER A 78 12.01 -4.53 -3.51
CA SER A 78 11.08 -5.40 -4.25
C SER A 78 10.25 -4.62 -5.28
N TRP A 79 9.87 -3.37 -4.98
CA TRP A 79 9.19 -2.50 -5.95
C TRP A 79 10.10 -2.11 -7.11
N LEU A 80 11.39 -1.86 -6.88
CA LEU A 80 12.34 -1.58 -7.95
C LEU A 80 12.44 -2.74 -8.95
N THR A 81 12.37 -4.00 -8.49
CA THR A 81 12.31 -5.16 -9.38
C THR A 81 11.05 -5.12 -10.25
N VAL A 82 9.87 -4.92 -9.64
CA VAL A 82 8.59 -4.82 -10.37
C VAL A 82 8.60 -3.67 -11.38
N LEU A 83 9.15 -2.51 -11.00
CA LEU A 83 9.22 -1.32 -11.84
C LEU A 83 10.22 -1.45 -12.99
N ARG A 84 11.32 -2.20 -12.79
CA ARG A 84 12.31 -2.50 -13.85
C ARG A 84 11.78 -3.50 -14.86
N GLU A 85 10.96 -4.46 -14.42
CA GLU A 85 10.35 -5.47 -15.29
C GLU A 85 9.19 -4.90 -16.12
N ASP A 86 8.46 -3.91 -15.60
CA ASP A 86 7.32 -3.29 -16.27
C ASP A 86 7.26 -1.78 -16.04
N ASN A 87 7.66 -1.02 -17.07
CA ASN A 87 7.62 0.45 -17.05
C ASN A 87 6.21 1.04 -16.84
N ARG A 88 5.15 0.24 -17.02
CA ARG A 88 3.76 0.66 -16.77
C ARG A 88 3.24 0.23 -15.41
N ALA A 89 4.02 -0.52 -14.63
CA ALA A 89 3.61 -1.02 -13.32
C ALA A 89 3.22 0.11 -12.37
N ILE A 90 3.95 1.23 -12.36
CA ILE A 90 3.62 2.38 -11.51
C ILE A 90 2.26 3.00 -11.86
N PHE A 91 1.94 3.12 -13.16
CA PHE A 91 0.66 3.68 -13.61
C PHE A 91 -0.51 2.76 -13.28
N ARG A 92 -0.32 1.44 -13.42
CA ARG A 92 -1.31 0.43 -13.03
C ARG A 92 -1.55 0.47 -11.52
N ALA A 93 -0.48 0.47 -10.73
CA ALA A 93 -0.56 0.53 -9.29
C ALA A 93 -1.27 1.82 -8.82
N ALA A 94 -0.90 2.97 -9.36
CA ALA A 94 -1.56 4.25 -9.07
C ALA A 94 -3.05 4.25 -9.47
N SER A 95 -3.41 3.65 -10.61
CA SER A 95 -4.81 3.53 -11.03
C SER A 95 -5.64 2.67 -10.08
N HIS A 96 -5.08 1.54 -9.60
CA HIS A 96 -5.74 0.72 -8.58
C HIS A 96 -5.82 1.42 -7.23
N ALA A 97 -4.73 2.09 -6.83
CA ALA A 97 -4.67 2.85 -5.58
C ALA A 97 -5.69 3.98 -5.54
N SER A 98 -5.87 4.70 -6.66
CA SER A 98 -6.87 5.77 -6.78
C SER A 98 -8.32 5.27 -6.66
N LYS A 99 -8.59 3.98 -6.90
CA LYS A 99 -9.92 3.38 -6.65
C LYS A 99 -10.08 2.88 -5.22
N ALA A 100 -8.97 2.61 -4.54
CA ALA A 100 -8.93 2.10 -3.17
C ALA A 100 -8.96 3.22 -2.12
N ALA A 101 -8.37 4.37 -2.45
CA ALA A 101 -8.37 5.61 -1.66
C ALA A 101 -9.67 6.41 -1.83
#